data_AF-A0A1I0LTY6-F1
#
_entry.id   AF-A0A1I0LTY6-F1
#
_cell.length_a   1.000
_cell.length_b   1.000
_cell.length_c   1.000
_cell.angle_alpha   90.00
_cell.angle_beta   90.00
_cell.angle_gamma   90.00
#
_symmetry.space_group_name_H-M   'P 1'
#
loop_
_entity.id
_entity.type
_entity.pdbx_description
1 polymer ?
#
loop_
_entity_poly.entity_id
_entity_poly.type
_entity_poly.pdbx_seq_one_letter_code
_entity_poly.pdbx_strand_id
1 'polypeptide(L)'
;MTHHRHTYTSVRQVGQAVGRLLDALADSPDHQRDGLVTYQSAPNGRWQSGAHTCGTGTINTARSAGLITIQVTGRSSKGLSLTEDGLRVVRARQARKADGR
;
A
#
# COMPACT_ATOMS: atom_id res chain seq x y z
N MET A 1 -29.02 -13.20 -10.47
CA MET A 1 -27.85 -13.21 -9.55
C MET A 1 -26.83 -12.25 -10.13
N THR A 2 -26.86 -10.99 -9.70
CA THR A 2 -26.10 -9.90 -10.35
C THR A 2 -24.69 -9.89 -9.76
N HIS A 3 -23.71 -10.26 -10.57
CA HIS A 3 -22.30 -10.19 -10.21
C HIS A 3 -21.93 -8.71 -10.01
N HIS A 4 -21.74 -8.29 -8.75
CA HIS A 4 -21.14 -7.00 -8.43
C HIS A 4 -19.68 -7.02 -8.89
N ARG A 5 -19.48 -6.70 -10.16
CA ARG A 5 -18.18 -6.33 -10.71
C ARG A 5 -17.80 -5.03 -10.01
N HIS A 6 -16.98 -5.10 -8.96
CA HIS A 6 -16.41 -3.92 -8.34
C HIS A 6 -15.63 -3.17 -9.41
N THR A 7 -16.23 -2.10 -9.92
CA THR A 7 -15.63 -1.20 -10.89
C THR A 7 -14.44 -0.56 -10.21
N TYR A 8 -13.26 -0.97 -10.67
CA TYR A 8 -11.95 -0.54 -10.24
C TYR A 8 -11.91 0.94 -9.86
N THR A 9 -11.50 1.17 -8.62
CA THR A 9 -11.12 2.44 -8.02
C THR A 9 -10.54 3.36 -9.08
N SER A 10 -11.32 4.34 -9.54
CA SER A 10 -10.78 5.42 -10.36
C SER A 10 -9.59 6.00 -9.60
N VAL A 11 -8.42 6.06 -10.25
CA VAL A 11 -7.15 6.57 -9.71
C VAL A 11 -7.30 7.95 -9.03
N ARG A 12 -8.41 8.65 -9.26
CA ARG A 12 -8.79 9.94 -8.66
C ARG A 12 -9.14 9.89 -7.16
N GLN A 13 -9.37 8.75 -6.52
CA GLN A 13 -9.86 8.70 -5.13
C GLN A 13 -9.10 7.74 -4.19
N VAL A 14 -7.85 7.41 -4.50
CA VAL A 14 -7.00 6.73 -3.50
C VAL A 14 -6.75 7.71 -2.36
N GLY A 15 -7.37 7.46 -1.19
CA GLY A 15 -7.26 8.35 -0.03
C GLY A 15 -5.81 8.65 0.33
N GLN A 16 -5.53 9.87 0.81
CA GLN A 16 -4.16 10.35 1.02
C GLN A 16 -3.30 9.38 1.86
N ALA A 17 -3.89 8.76 2.88
CA ALA A 17 -3.21 7.75 3.71
C ALA A 17 -2.82 6.49 2.92
N VAL A 18 -3.69 6.00 2.04
CA VAL A 18 -3.40 4.84 1.17
C VAL A 18 -2.33 5.23 0.15
N GLY A 19 -2.44 6.41 -0.46
CA GLY A 19 -1.41 6.91 -1.38
C GLY A 19 -0.04 7.00 -0.72
N ARG A 20 0.05 7.48 0.52
CA ARG A 20 1.31 7.50 1.30
C ARG A 20 1.84 6.09 1.60
N LEU A 21 0.95 5.14 1.91
CA LEU A 21 1.35 3.74 2.11
C LEU A 21 1.94 3.15 0.83
N LEU A 22 1.30 3.34 -0.32
CA LEU A 22 1.81 2.80 -1.60
C LEU A 22 3.14 3.43 -2.00
N ASP A 23 3.26 4.75 -1.83
CA ASP A 23 4.52 5.48 -2.08
C ASP A 23 5.64 4.92 -1.17
N ALA A 24 5.36 4.69 0.12
CA ALA A 24 6.31 4.14 1.08
C ALA A 24 6.73 2.68 0.78
N LEU A 25 5.79 1.86 0.29
CA LEU A 25 6.11 0.51 -0.15
C LEU A 25 7.05 0.54 -1.34
N ALA A 26 6.77 1.37 -2.35
CA ALA A 26 7.61 1.46 -3.53
C ALA A 26 9.01 2.04 -3.26
N ASP A 27 9.12 2.97 -2.30
CA ASP A 27 10.38 3.59 -1.90
C ASP A 27 11.23 2.69 -0.97
N SER A 28 10.63 1.66 -0.38
CA SER A 28 11.32 0.75 0.52
C SER A 28 12.37 -0.09 -0.24
N PRO A 29 13.62 -0.18 0.25
CA PRO A 29 14.64 -1.03 -0.36
C PRO A 29 14.25 -2.51 -0.30
N ASP A 30 13.48 -2.94 0.71
CA ASP A 30 12.99 -4.33 0.83
C ASP A 30 12.03 -4.68 -0.32
N HIS A 31 11.20 -3.72 -0.76
CA HIS A 31 10.35 -3.92 -1.92
C HIS A 31 11.16 -4.05 -3.22
N GLN A 32 12.24 -3.27 -3.35
CA GLN A 32 13.12 -3.35 -4.53
C GLN A 32 13.92 -4.66 -4.57
N ARG A 33 14.22 -5.26 -3.41
CA ARG A 33 14.95 -6.52 -3.31
C ARG A 33 14.05 -7.73 -3.48
N ASP A 34 12.96 -7.78 -2.72
CA ASP A 34 12.16 -9.00 -2.53
C ASP A 34 10.68 -8.81 -2.92
N GLY A 35 10.28 -7.62 -3.36
CA GLY A 35 8.88 -7.29 -3.64
C GLY A 35 7.99 -7.21 -2.39
N LEU A 36 8.58 -7.36 -1.20
CA LEU A 36 7.88 -7.49 0.08
C LEU A 36 8.47 -6.52 1.10
N VAL A 37 7.60 -5.77 1.78
CA VAL A 37 7.99 -4.89 2.88
C VAL A 37 7.40 -5.42 4.17
N THR A 38 8.24 -5.67 5.16
CA THR A 38 7.78 -6.14 6.47
C THR A 38 7.38 -4.97 7.34
N TYR A 39 6.13 -5.01 7.81
CA TYR A 39 5.58 -4.11 8.81
C TYR A 39 5.46 -4.83 10.15
N GLN A 40 5.86 -4.17 11.22
CA GLN A 40 5.75 -4.66 12.59
C GLN A 40 4.67 -3.88 13.35
N SER A 41 4.03 -4.54 14.30
CA SER A 41 3.08 -3.86 15.20
C SER A 41 3.84 -2.94 16.16
N ALA A 42 3.53 -1.65 16.13
CA ALA A 42 4.05 -0.66 17.04
C ALA A 42 3.18 -0.55 18.32
N PRO A 43 3.74 -0.06 19.45
CA PRO A 43 3.03 0.04 20.73
C PRO A 43 1.77 0.94 20.69
N ASN A 44 1.70 1.85 19.72
CA ASN A 44 0.56 2.74 19.51
C ASN A 44 -0.58 2.11 18.68
N GLY A 45 -0.57 0.79 18.46
CA GLY A 45 -1.59 0.07 17.68
C GLY A 45 -1.51 0.30 16.16
N ARG A 46 -0.42 0.91 15.67
CA ARG A 46 -0.16 1.11 14.24
C ARG A 46 0.85 0.08 13.74
N TRP A 47 0.95 -0.04 12.42
CA TRP A 47 1.96 -0.85 11.75
C TRP A 47 3.11 0.05 11.30
N GLN A 48 4.35 -0.40 11.49
CA GLN A 48 5.56 0.37 11.17
C GLN A 48 6.53 -0.44 10.31
N SER A 49 7.13 0.21 9.31
CA SER A 49 8.29 -0.28 8.57
C SER A 49 9.27 0.88 8.37
N GLY A 50 10.47 0.77 8.93
CA GLY A 50 11.43 1.89 8.98
C GLY A 50 10.82 3.14 9.62
N ALA A 51 10.85 4.27 8.90
CA ALA A 51 10.26 5.54 9.33
C ALA A 51 8.75 5.67 9.04
N HIS A 52 8.15 4.72 8.30
CA HIS A 52 6.76 4.81 7.88
C HIS A 52 5.83 4.09 8.85
N THR A 53 4.75 4.77 9.25
CA THR A 53 3.68 4.19 10.08
C THR A 53 2.32 4.31 9.40
N CYS A 54 1.54 3.24 9.43
CA CYS A 54 0.20 3.19 8.87
C CYS A 54 -0.79 2.48 9.82
N GLY A 55 -2.06 2.84 9.74
CA GLY A 55 -3.10 2.18 10.52
C GLY A 55 -3.60 0.90 9.84
N THR A 56 -4.17 -0.01 10.63
CA THR A 56 -4.83 -1.22 10.11
C THR A 56 -5.93 -0.88 9.10
N GLY A 57 -6.67 0.22 9.33
CA GLY A 57 -7.68 0.71 8.38
C GLY A 57 -7.10 1.04 7.01
N THR A 58 -5.94 1.73 6.95
CA THR A 58 -5.26 2.06 5.70
C THR A 58 -4.81 0.81 4.93
N ILE A 59 -4.24 -0.16 5.65
CA ILE A 59 -3.82 -1.44 5.06
C ILE A 59 -5.04 -2.19 4.50
N ASN A 60 -6.12 -2.28 5.27
CA ASN A 60 -7.34 -2.96 4.83
C ASN A 60 -7.97 -2.26 3.62
N THR A 61 -8.04 -0.92 3.61
CA THR A 61 -8.54 -0.17 2.44
C THR A 61 -7.67 -0.41 1.20
N ALA A 62 -6.34 -0.38 1.34
CA ALA A 62 -5.43 -0.66 0.23
C ALA A 62 -5.60 -2.09 -0.31
N ARG A 63 -5.77 -3.07 0.58
CA ARG A 63 -6.04 -4.47 0.22
C ARG A 63 -7.39 -4.63 -0.47
N SER A 64 -8.46 -4.07 0.10
CA SER A 64 -9.81 -4.14 -0.48
C SER A 64 -9.90 -3.46 -1.84
N ALA A 65 -9.09 -2.43 -2.06
CA ALA A 65 -8.96 -1.76 -3.36
C ALA A 65 -8.07 -2.54 -4.36
N GLY A 66 -7.52 -3.70 -3.98
CA GLY A 66 -6.68 -4.53 -4.84
C GLY A 66 -5.27 -3.95 -5.10
N LEU A 67 -4.82 -2.98 -4.30
CA LEU A 67 -3.56 -2.26 -4.51
C LEU A 67 -2.36 -2.92 -3.82
N ILE A 68 -2.63 -3.74 -2.79
CA ILE A 68 -1.62 -4.51 -2.07
C ILE A 68 -2.09 -5.92 -1.77
N THR A 69 -1.15 -6.83 -1.61
CA THR A 69 -1.35 -8.13 -0.97
C THR A 69 -0.74 -8.14 0.42
N ILE A 70 -1.40 -8.84 1.35
CA ILE A 70 -0.90 -9.04 2.71
C ILE A 70 -0.43 -10.49 2.83
N GLN A 71 0.85 -10.68 3.08
CA GLN A 71 1.43 -11.95 3.50
C GLN A 71 1.62 -11.89 5.01
N VAL A 72 0.98 -12.79 5.75
CA VAL A 72 1.17 -12.82 7.21
C VAL A 72 2.49 -13.52 7.49
N THR A 73 3.47 -12.77 7.97
CA THR A 73 4.81 -13.29 8.32
C THR A 73 4.93 -13.66 9.81
N GLY A 74 3.94 -13.31 10.64
CA GLY A 74 3.89 -13.67 12.06
C GLY A 74 2.73 -13.01 12.82
N ARG A 75 2.67 -13.22 14.15
CA ARG A 75 1.60 -12.67 15.01
C ARG A 75 1.67 -11.15 15.16
N SER A 76 2.86 -10.58 15.05
CA SER A 76 3.15 -9.14 15.19
C SER A 76 3.79 -8.54 13.94
N SER A 77 3.79 -9.28 12.81
CA SER A 77 4.42 -8.88 11.57
C SER A 77 3.53 -9.18 10.36
N LYS A 78 3.52 -8.26 9.40
CA LYS A 78 2.80 -8.36 8.14
C LYS A 78 3.76 -7.99 7.01
N GLY A 79 3.96 -8.89 6.07
CA GLY A 79 4.56 -8.58 4.79
C GLY A 79 3.52 -7.94 3.88
N LEU A 80 3.82 -6.77 3.34
CA LEU A 80 3.00 -6.05 2.39
C LEU A 80 3.72 -5.99 1.05
N SER A 81 3.02 -6.32 -0.03
CA SER A 81 3.54 -6.22 -1.41
C SER A 81 2.58 -5.40 -2.26
N LEU A 82 3.12 -4.60 -3.18
CA LEU A 82 2.31 -3.92 -4.19
C LEU A 82 1.81 -4.93 -5.22
N THR A 83 0.55 -4.78 -5.65
CA THR A 83 0.04 -5.44 -6.86
C THR A 83 0.44 -4.65 -8.10
N GLU A 84 0.18 -5.19 -9.29
CA GLU A 84 0.35 -4.46 -10.55
C GLU A 84 -0.46 -3.15 -10.57
N ASP A 85 -1.69 -3.18 -10.05
CA ASP A 85 -2.53 -1.98 -9.94
C ASP A 85 -1.96 -0.98 -8.92
N GLY A 86 -1.44 -1.46 -7.78
CA GLY A 86 -0.74 -0.65 -6.80
C GLY A 86 0.46 0.08 -7.41
N LEU A 87 1.30 -0.65 -8.16
CA LEU A 87 2.46 -0.09 -8.86
C LEU A 87 2.04 0.96 -9.90
N ARG A 88 0.97 0.70 -10.67
CA ARG A 88 0.44 1.66 -11.65
C ARG A 88 0.01 2.96 -10.96
N VAL A 89 -0.65 2.87 -9.80
CA VAL A 89 -1.05 4.04 -9.01
C VAL A 89 0.18 4.80 -8.48
N VAL A 90 1.19 4.11 -7.95
CA VAL A 90 2.43 4.76 -7.49
C VAL A 90 3.10 5.51 -8.63
N ARG A 91 3.31 4.87 -9.78
CA ARG A 91 3.95 5.49 -10.94
C ARG A 91 3.18 6.71 -11.42
N ALA A 92 1.85 6.63 -11.49
CA ALA A 92 1.02 7.78 -11.86
C ALA A 92 1.13 8.94 -10.85
N ARG A 93 1.26 8.63 -9.56
CA ARG A 93 1.46 9.65 -8.51
C ARG A 93 2.85 10.27 -8.56
N GLN A 94 3.89 9.46 -8.77
CA GLN A 94 5.27 9.93 -8.90
C GLN A 94 5.44 10.82 -10.15
N ALA A 95 4.84 10.44 -11.28
CA ALA A 95 4.85 11.26 -12.50
C ALA A 95 4.26 12.66 -12.26
N ARG A 96 3.14 12.76 -11.53
CA ARG A 96 2.53 14.05 -11.17
C ARG A 96 3.39 14.90 -10.21
N LYS A 97 4.17 14.27 -9.34
CA LYS A 97 5.12 14.98 -8.46
C LYS A 97 6.31 15.53 -9.25
N ALA A 98 6.73 14.84 -10.31
CA ALA A 98 7.83 15.26 -11.17
C ALA A 98 7.43 16.41 -12.10
N ASP A 99 6.18 16.42 -12.59
CA ASP A 99 5.65 17.42 -13.54
C ASP A 99 5.28 18.77 -12.87
N GLY A 100 5.02 18.77 -11.55
CA GLY A 100 4.66 19.96 -10.79
C GLY A 100 5.83 20.70 -10.14
N ARG A 101 7.07 20.47 -10.60
CA ARG A 101 8.30 21.07 -10.05
C ARG A 101 8.98 21.97 -11.05
#